data_AF-A0A970G5D2-F1
#
_entry.id   AF-A0A970G5D2-F1
#
_cell.length_a   1.000
_cell.length_b   1.000
_cell.length_c   1.000
_cell.angle_alpha   90.00
_cell.angle_beta   90.00
_cell.angle_gamma   90.00
#
_symmetry.space_group_name_H-M   'P 1'
#
loop_
_entity.id
_entity.type
_entity.pdbx_description
1 polymer ?
#
loop_
_entity_poly.entity_id
_entity_poly.type
_entity_poly.pdbx_seq_one_letter_code
_entity_poly.pdbx_strand_id
1 'polypeptide(L)'
;MAITVTMIEEKEFKTKVRGYDPLEVDEFLDAICDEMESMNQTIAQLREQLKQQQQSPAPYMPAVAAPAPLAPVSAPVSSEPSDLKSAKLLLEKTQQACDEVLSRAKERAEEIISSAEESLPDPELDNLEERKEALRKEIAELETDAQKFKQRFQTMLKDQIDILDSELN
;
A
#
# COMPACT_ATOMS: atom_id res chain seq x y z
N MET A 1 18.61 17.45 9.46
CA MET A 1 18.64 17.97 8.07
C MET A 1 17.50 17.27 7.36
N ALA A 2 16.43 17.97 6.99
CA ALA A 2 15.25 17.35 6.40
C ALA A 2 15.38 17.45 4.88
N ILE A 3 15.25 16.31 4.20
CA ILE A 3 15.06 16.27 2.75
C ILE A 3 13.60 16.70 2.50
N THR A 4 13.37 17.58 1.52
CA THR A 4 12.03 18.01 1.10
C THR A 4 11.69 17.34 -0.23
N VAL A 5 10.39 17.25 -0.55
CA VAL A 5 9.90 16.72 -1.83
C VAL A 5 10.57 17.45 -3.00
N THR A 6 10.57 18.79 -2.96
CA THR A 6 11.26 19.63 -3.94
C THR A 6 12.75 19.33 -4.10
N MET A 7 13.42 18.89 -3.03
CA MET A 7 14.84 18.55 -3.06
C MET A 7 15.09 17.20 -3.73
N ILE A 8 14.10 16.30 -3.72
CA ILE A 8 14.15 15.01 -4.42
C ILE A 8 13.88 15.24 -5.92
N GLU A 9 12.91 16.07 -6.26
CA GLU A 9 12.60 16.44 -7.66
C GLU A 9 13.78 17.12 -8.36
N GLU A 10 14.49 18.01 -7.67
CA GLU A 10 15.67 18.71 -8.21
C GLU A 10 16.95 17.85 -8.19
N LYS A 11 16.88 16.58 -7.75
CA LYS A 11 18.06 15.76 -7.49
C LYS A 11 18.56 15.04 -8.75
N GLU A 12 19.67 15.52 -9.28
CA GLU A 12 20.40 14.79 -10.33
C GLU A 12 21.47 13.83 -9.77
N PHE A 13 21.46 12.58 -10.25
CA PHE A 13 22.47 11.57 -9.93
C PHE A 13 23.48 11.40 -11.06
N LYS A 14 24.73 11.08 -10.70
CA LYS A 14 25.79 10.76 -11.68
C LYS A 14 25.66 9.31 -12.15
N THR A 15 25.65 9.09 -13.45
CA THR A 15 25.63 7.74 -14.03
C THR A 15 27.02 7.06 -13.95
N LYS A 16 27.02 5.73 -13.75
CA LYS A 16 28.23 4.89 -13.71
C LYS A 16 27.96 3.59 -14.49
N VAL A 17 29.02 2.97 -15.02
CA VAL A 17 28.95 1.76 -15.88
C VAL A 17 28.27 0.56 -15.20
N ARG A 18 28.20 0.53 -13.88
CA ARG A 18 27.41 -0.42 -13.08
C ARG A 18 26.61 0.36 -12.04
N GLY A 19 25.52 0.98 -12.48
CA GLY A 19 24.57 1.70 -11.64
C GLY A 19 23.17 1.09 -11.72
N TYR A 20 22.26 1.62 -10.91
CA TYR A 20 20.83 1.36 -11.03
C TYR A 20 20.28 1.94 -12.33
N ASP A 21 19.17 1.39 -12.83
CA ASP A 21 18.47 1.92 -13.99
C ASP A 21 17.86 3.29 -13.62
N PRO A 22 18.17 4.37 -14.38
CA PRO A 22 17.58 5.69 -14.13
C PRO A 22 16.05 5.67 -14.06
N LEU A 23 15.38 4.85 -14.88
CA LEU A 23 13.92 4.82 -14.90
C LEU A 23 13.32 4.20 -13.63
N GLU A 24 13.90 3.10 -13.15
CA GLU A 24 13.47 2.44 -11.90
C GLU A 24 13.74 3.35 -10.68
N VAL A 25 14.86 4.09 -10.71
CA VAL A 25 15.17 5.06 -9.67
C VAL A 25 14.16 6.21 -9.67
N ASP A 26 13.82 6.77 -10.83
CA ASP A 26 12.86 7.86 -10.93
C ASP A 26 11.46 7.43 -10.45
N GLU A 27 10.95 6.27 -10.89
CA GLU A 27 9.66 5.73 -10.43
C GLU A 27 9.63 5.53 -8.89
N PHE A 28 10.73 5.05 -8.33
CA PHE A 28 10.84 4.89 -6.87
C PHE A 28 10.91 6.25 -6.14
N LEU A 29 11.57 7.25 -6.72
CA LEU A 29 11.64 8.59 -6.13
C LEU A 29 10.27 9.30 -6.20
N ASP A 30 9.50 9.10 -7.26
CA ASP A 30 8.12 9.60 -7.36
C ASP A 30 7.24 9.01 -6.25
N ALA A 31 7.32 7.70 -6.01
CA ALA A 31 6.60 7.04 -4.92
C ALA A 31 7.00 7.59 -3.53
N ILE A 32 8.28 7.89 -3.32
CA ILE A 32 8.76 8.54 -2.09
C ILE A 32 8.19 9.95 -1.95
N CYS A 33 8.15 10.72 -3.03
CA CYS A 33 7.58 12.06 -3.04
C CYS A 33 6.10 12.03 -2.62
N ASP A 34 5.30 11.15 -3.22
CA ASP A 34 3.88 10.97 -2.89
C ASP A 34 3.67 10.60 -1.42
N GLU A 35 4.44 9.65 -0.90
CA GLU A 35 4.34 9.21 0.50
C GLU A 35 4.74 10.34 1.47
N MET A 36 5.80 11.09 1.15
CA MET A 36 6.24 12.23 1.94
C MET A 36 5.20 13.35 1.96
N GLU A 37 4.53 13.63 0.85
CA GLU A 37 3.44 14.60 0.81
C GLU A 37 2.26 14.14 1.66
N SER A 38 1.83 12.88 1.52
CA SER A 38 0.77 12.28 2.32
C SER A 38 1.07 12.35 3.82
N MET A 39 2.30 12.02 4.22
CA MET A 39 2.74 12.16 5.61
C MET A 39 2.71 13.60 6.10
N ASN A 40 3.17 14.55 5.29
CA ASN A 40 3.15 15.97 5.64
C ASN A 40 1.72 16.51 5.77
N GLN A 41 0.81 16.10 4.87
CA GLN A 41 -0.61 16.43 4.96
C GLN A 41 -1.23 15.85 6.24
N THR A 42 -0.93 14.59 6.57
CA THR A 42 -1.40 13.95 7.79
C THR A 42 -0.88 14.66 9.04
N ILE A 43 0.40 15.03 9.07
CA ILE A 43 0.99 15.82 10.17
C ILE A 43 0.31 17.18 10.29
N ALA A 44 0.02 17.85 9.17
CA ALA A 44 -0.69 19.13 9.16
C ALA A 44 -2.11 18.98 9.72
N GLN A 45 -2.86 17.96 9.28
CA GLN A 45 -4.20 17.65 9.78
C GLN A 45 -4.20 17.34 11.28
N LEU A 46 -3.29 16.50 11.76
CA LEU A 46 -3.17 16.16 13.18
C LEU A 46 -2.82 17.38 14.03
N ARG A 47 -1.90 18.23 13.55
CA ARG A 47 -1.56 19.50 14.22
C ARG A 47 -2.76 20.44 14.28
N GLU A 48 -3.56 20.51 13.22
CA GLU A 48 -4.78 21.31 13.19
C GLU A 48 -5.85 20.76 14.14
N GLN A 49 -6.05 19.44 14.19
CA GLN A 49 -6.96 18.80 15.15
C GLN A 49 -6.53 19.06 16.60
N LEU A 50 -5.24 18.95 16.91
CA LEU A 50 -4.71 19.29 18.24
C LEU A 50 -4.93 20.77 18.57
N LYS A 51 -4.72 21.66 17.60
CA LYS A 51 -4.98 23.09 17.77
C LYS A 51 -6.47 23.36 18.01
N GLN A 52 -7.37 22.72 17.28
CA GLN A 52 -8.82 22.85 17.47
C GLN A 52 -9.28 22.30 18.83
N GLN A 53 -8.71 21.18 19.30
CA GLN A 53 -8.98 20.68 20.65
C GLN A 53 -8.43 21.60 21.74
N GLN A 54 -7.24 22.17 21.55
CA GLN A 54 -6.67 23.15 22.49
C GLN A 54 -7.41 24.50 22.46
N GLN A 55 -7.97 24.88 21.31
CA GLN A 55 -8.77 26.10 21.15
C GLN A 55 -10.25 25.93 21.48
N SER A 56 -10.73 24.69 21.66
CA SER A 56 -12.02 24.43 22.27
C SER A 56 -11.93 24.91 23.71
N PRO A 57 -12.52 26.08 24.06
CA PRO A 57 -12.49 26.51 25.43
C PRO A 57 -13.26 25.45 26.21
N ALA A 58 -12.61 24.82 27.19
CA ALA A 58 -13.35 24.26 28.30
C ALA A 58 -14.41 25.31 28.70
N PRO A 59 -15.70 24.94 28.85
CA PRO A 59 -16.77 25.89 29.08
C PRO A 59 -16.33 26.92 30.11
N TYR A 60 -16.27 28.17 29.65
CA TYR A 60 -15.80 29.31 30.39
C TYR A 60 -16.66 29.47 31.64
N MET A 61 -16.22 28.91 32.77
CA MET A 61 -16.65 29.41 34.08
C MET A 61 -16.03 30.81 34.18
N PRO A 62 -16.81 31.88 34.32
CA PRO A 62 -16.27 33.23 34.31
C PRO A 62 -15.31 33.38 35.49
N ALA A 63 -14.03 33.60 35.19
CA ALA A 63 -13.02 33.99 36.15
C ALA A 63 -13.41 35.38 36.68
N VAL A 64 -14.07 35.39 37.84
CA VAL A 64 -14.23 36.58 38.65
C VAL A 64 -12.84 37.12 39.01
N ALA A 65 -12.72 38.44 38.89
CA ALA A 65 -11.51 39.23 39.06
C ALA A 65 -10.69 38.86 40.30
N ALA A 66 -9.37 38.95 40.16
CA ALA A 66 -8.40 38.76 41.23
C ALA A 66 -8.62 39.72 42.42
N PRO A 67 -8.54 39.18 43.66
CA PRO A 67 -7.79 39.83 44.72
C PRO A 67 -6.77 38.86 45.35
N ALA A 68 -5.58 39.35 45.65
CA ALA A 68 -4.57 38.69 46.49
C ALA A 68 -4.99 38.65 47.98
N PRO A 69 -4.26 38.01 48.91
CA PRO A 69 -3.66 36.66 48.92
C PRO A 69 -4.16 35.79 50.11
N LEU A 70 -4.03 34.46 49.96
CA LEU A 70 -3.86 33.40 50.98
C LEU A 70 -4.73 33.42 52.27
N ALA A 71 -5.75 32.55 52.30
CA ALA A 71 -6.24 31.90 53.52
C ALA A 71 -6.55 30.41 53.21
N PRO A 72 -6.21 29.46 54.10
CA PRO A 72 -6.44 28.05 53.85
C PRO A 72 -7.91 27.75 54.18
N VAL A 73 -8.74 27.58 53.15
CA VAL A 73 -10.09 27.03 53.31
C VAL A 73 -10.13 25.62 52.75
N SER A 74 -10.08 24.70 53.69
CA SER A 74 -10.66 23.36 53.66
C SER A 74 -11.68 23.16 52.53
N ALA A 75 -11.27 22.48 51.46
CA ALA A 75 -12.22 21.88 50.54
C ALA A 75 -12.62 20.52 51.13
N PRO A 76 -13.89 20.31 51.51
CA PRO A 76 -14.37 19.03 51.96
C PRO A 76 -14.41 18.07 50.77
N VAL A 77 -13.91 16.87 51.02
CA VAL A 77 -14.34 15.68 50.31
C VAL A 77 -15.87 15.54 50.36
N SER A 78 -16.43 14.94 49.30
CA SER A 78 -17.74 14.26 49.22
C SER A 78 -18.88 14.91 48.42
N SER A 79 -19.17 14.32 47.27
CA SER A 79 -20.51 13.86 46.84
C SER A 79 -20.32 12.88 45.66
N GLU A 80 -20.14 11.58 45.90
CA GLU A 80 -21.17 10.52 46.05
C GLU A 80 -22.24 10.44 44.94
N PRO A 81 -22.67 9.22 44.57
CA PRO A 81 -23.12 8.84 43.24
C PRO A 81 -24.61 9.11 43.04
N SER A 82 -24.96 9.97 42.10
CA SER A 82 -26.31 10.13 41.59
C SER A 82 -26.12 10.50 40.12
N ASP A 83 -26.09 9.54 39.20
CA ASP A 83 -27.25 8.80 38.76
C ASP A 83 -26.83 7.46 38.14
N LEU A 84 -27.02 6.35 38.85
CA LEU A 84 -26.73 5.01 38.34
C LEU A 84 -27.50 4.71 37.03
N LYS A 85 -28.66 5.36 36.83
CA LYS A 85 -29.44 5.32 35.58
C LYS A 85 -28.80 6.14 34.45
N SER A 86 -28.25 7.32 34.72
CA SER A 86 -27.59 8.13 33.68
C SER A 86 -26.26 7.49 33.27
N ALA A 87 -25.53 6.89 34.21
CA ALA A 87 -24.32 6.12 33.94
C ALA A 87 -24.62 4.88 33.08
N LYS A 88 -25.71 4.16 33.36
CA LYS A 88 -26.18 3.04 32.52
C LYS A 88 -26.60 3.48 31.12
N LEU A 89 -27.37 4.56 31.02
CA LEU A 89 -27.80 5.12 29.73
C LEU A 89 -26.60 5.60 28.89
N LEU A 90 -25.58 6.18 29.54
CA LEU A 90 -24.33 6.56 28.88
C LEU A 90 -23.58 5.33 28.39
N LEU A 91 -23.46 4.28 29.21
CA LEU A 91 -22.80 3.03 28.81
C LEU A 91 -23.52 2.39 27.61
N GLU A 92 -24.85 2.30 27.65
CA GLU A 92 -25.65 1.75 26.55
C GLU A 92 -25.50 2.57 25.26
N LYS A 93 -25.52 3.90 25.34
CA LYS A 93 -25.23 4.78 24.20
C LYS A 93 -23.80 4.61 23.67
N THR A 94 -22.82 4.48 24.56
CA THR A 94 -21.43 4.25 24.13
C THR A 94 -21.27 2.88 23.48
N GLN A 95 -22.00 1.87 23.96
CA GLN A 95 -21.98 0.52 23.40
C GLN A 95 -22.63 0.48 22.01
N GLN A 96 -23.80 1.10 21.85
CA GLN A 96 -24.45 1.27 20.54
C GLN A 96 -23.56 2.03 19.56
N ALA A 97 -22.91 3.12 19.99
CA ALA A 97 -21.97 3.86 19.16
C ALA A 97 -20.74 3.02 18.77
N CYS A 98 -20.21 2.19 19.68
CA CYS A 98 -19.14 1.25 19.38
C CYS A 98 -19.58 0.20 18.36
N ASP A 99 -20.77 -0.38 18.52
CA ASP A 99 -21.32 -1.38 17.61
C ASP A 99 -21.57 -0.80 16.22
N GLU A 100 -22.07 0.44 16.14
CA GLU A 100 -22.25 1.17 14.87
C GLU A 100 -20.90 1.45 14.17
N VAL A 101 -19.89 1.86 14.94
CA VAL A 101 -18.53 2.06 14.40
C VAL A 101 -17.92 0.74 13.91
N LEU A 102 -18.10 -0.36 14.65
CA LEU A 102 -17.65 -1.68 14.23
C LEU A 102 -18.37 -2.16 12.96
N SER A 103 -19.67 -1.93 12.85
CA SER A 103 -20.45 -2.25 11.65
C SER A 103 -19.94 -1.47 10.45
N ARG A 104 -19.78 -0.14 10.58
CA ARG A 104 -19.27 0.71 9.50
C ARG A 104 -17.83 0.37 9.13
N ALA A 105 -16.99 0.00 10.10
CA ALA A 105 -15.62 -0.43 9.84
C ALA A 105 -15.59 -1.75 9.05
N LYS A 106 -16.47 -2.70 9.38
CA LYS A 106 -16.61 -3.96 8.64
C LYS A 106 -17.13 -3.74 7.22
N GLU A 107 -18.19 -2.94 7.08
CA GLU A 107 -18.77 -2.61 5.78
C GLU A 107 -17.74 -1.93 4.87
N ARG A 108 -16.99 -0.95 5.37
CA ARG A 108 -15.87 -0.36 4.62
C ARG A 108 -14.76 -1.34 4.30
N ALA A 109 -14.44 -2.26 5.22
CA ALA A 109 -13.42 -3.27 4.96
C ALA A 109 -13.86 -4.23 3.85
N GLU A 110 -15.12 -4.68 3.86
CA GLU A 110 -15.71 -5.49 2.81
C GLU A 110 -15.78 -4.73 1.47
N GLU A 111 -16.12 -3.45 1.50
CA GLU A 111 -16.15 -2.59 0.30
C GLU A 111 -14.75 -2.38 -0.28
N ILE A 112 -13.73 -2.18 0.55
CA ILE A 112 -12.32 -2.12 0.13
C ILE A 112 -11.89 -3.46 -0.49
N ILE A 113 -12.20 -4.59 0.17
CA ILE A 113 -11.86 -5.92 -0.34
C ILE A 113 -12.57 -6.18 -1.67
N SER A 114 -13.87 -5.87 -1.77
CA SER A 114 -14.65 -6.01 -3.00
C SER A 114 -14.11 -5.14 -4.13
N SER A 115 -13.74 -3.88 -3.84
CA SER A 115 -13.17 -2.99 -4.84
C SER A 115 -11.78 -3.45 -5.30
N ALA A 116 -10.98 -4.00 -4.39
CA ALA A 116 -9.70 -4.61 -4.74
C ALA A 116 -9.93 -5.86 -5.61
N GLU A 117 -10.88 -6.74 -5.27
CA GLU A 117 -11.22 -7.92 -6.06
C GLU A 117 -11.77 -7.60 -7.45
N GLU A 118 -12.54 -6.52 -7.59
CA GLU A 118 -13.06 -6.05 -8.88
C GLU A 118 -11.99 -5.34 -9.73
N SER A 119 -10.96 -4.76 -9.10
CA SER A 119 -9.76 -4.27 -9.79
C SER A 119 -8.72 -5.37 -10.08
N LEU A 120 -8.79 -6.55 -9.45
CA LEU A 120 -7.82 -7.64 -9.61
C LEU A 120 -7.83 -8.39 -10.97
N PRO A 121 -8.91 -8.45 -11.77
CA PRO A 121 -8.77 -8.86 -13.16
C PRO A 121 -8.20 -7.67 -13.94
N ASP A 122 -6.94 -7.35 -13.68
CA ASP A 122 -6.18 -6.43 -14.51
C ASP A 122 -6.21 -7.04 -15.93
N PRO A 123 -6.83 -6.36 -16.91
CA PRO A 123 -6.88 -6.89 -18.28
C PRO A 123 -5.47 -7.13 -18.83
N GLU A 124 -4.45 -6.48 -18.26
CA GLU A 124 -3.06 -6.74 -18.56
C GLU A 124 -2.57 -8.11 -18.11
N LEU A 125 -3.02 -8.63 -16.95
CA LEU A 125 -2.66 -9.97 -16.47
C LEU A 125 -3.23 -11.06 -17.37
N ASP A 126 -4.50 -10.95 -17.76
CA ASP A 126 -5.13 -11.89 -18.70
C ASP A 126 -4.42 -11.88 -20.06
N ASN A 127 -4.15 -10.68 -20.61
CA ASN A 127 -3.40 -10.54 -21.85
C ASN A 127 -1.96 -11.09 -21.73
N LEU A 128 -1.30 -10.92 -20.58
CA LEU A 128 0.04 -11.44 -20.34
C LEU A 128 0.03 -12.97 -20.23
N GLU A 129 -1.01 -13.53 -19.63
CA GLU A 129 -1.20 -14.97 -19.48
C GLU A 129 -1.50 -15.63 -20.83
N GLU A 130 -2.36 -15.03 -21.65
CA GLU A 130 -2.59 -15.44 -23.04
C GLU A 130 -1.30 -15.40 -23.88
N ARG A 131 -0.51 -14.32 -23.78
CA ARG A 131 0.78 -14.21 -24.46
C ARG A 131 1.76 -15.29 -23.99
N LYS A 132 1.81 -15.57 -22.69
CA LYS A 132 2.65 -16.63 -22.11
C LYS A 132 2.24 -18.00 -22.62
N GLU A 133 0.94 -18.28 -22.74
CA GLU A 133 0.45 -19.52 -23.32
C GLU A 133 0.78 -19.64 -24.81
N ALA A 134 0.61 -18.56 -25.58
CA ALA A 134 0.99 -18.52 -26.99
C ALA A 134 2.48 -18.79 -27.19
N LEU A 135 3.35 -18.13 -26.41
CA LEU A 135 4.80 -18.33 -26.45
C LEU A 135 5.18 -19.77 -26.09
N ARG A 136 4.51 -20.37 -25.10
CA ARG A 136 4.73 -21.78 -24.73
C ARG A 136 4.38 -22.73 -25.87
N LYS A 137 3.29 -22.48 -26.59
CA LYS A 137 2.91 -23.28 -27.76
C LYS A 137 3.95 -23.16 -28.87
N GLU A 138 4.41 -21.94 -29.17
CA GLU A 138 5.43 -21.69 -30.19
C GLU A 138 6.76 -22.37 -29.85
N ILE A 139 7.21 -22.31 -28.59
CA ILE A 139 8.41 -23.03 -28.12
C ILE A 139 8.25 -24.54 -28.32
N ALA A 140 7.10 -25.11 -27.96
CA ALA A 140 6.84 -26.54 -28.14
C ALA A 140 6.86 -26.94 -29.63
N GLU A 141 6.28 -26.12 -30.51
CA GLU A 141 6.32 -26.36 -31.95
C GLU A 141 7.75 -26.32 -32.49
N LEU A 142 8.52 -25.29 -32.13
CA LEU A 142 9.95 -25.15 -32.48
C LEU A 142 10.78 -26.35 -32.00
N GLU A 143 10.54 -26.84 -30.78
CA GLU A 143 11.21 -28.04 -30.27
C GLU A 143 10.86 -29.28 -31.10
N THR A 144 9.59 -29.48 -31.47
CA THR A 144 9.21 -30.61 -32.31
C THR A 144 9.83 -30.52 -33.71
N ASP A 145 9.92 -29.32 -34.28
CA ASP A 145 10.51 -29.11 -35.59
C ASP A 145 12.04 -29.30 -35.56
N ALA A 146 12.70 -28.85 -34.50
CA ALA A 146 14.11 -29.15 -34.26
C ALA A 146 14.36 -30.66 -34.13
N GLN A 147 13.48 -31.41 -33.45
CA GLN A 147 13.58 -32.87 -33.37
C GLN A 147 13.37 -33.54 -34.73
N LYS A 148 12.36 -33.13 -35.51
CA LYS A 148 12.14 -33.65 -36.88
C LYS A 148 13.33 -33.35 -37.78
N PHE A 149 13.87 -32.14 -37.73
CA PHE A 149 15.06 -31.75 -38.49
C PHE A 149 16.26 -32.63 -38.13
N LYS A 150 16.50 -32.84 -36.83
CA LYS A 150 17.57 -33.73 -36.36
C LYS A 150 17.41 -35.16 -36.86
N GLN A 151 16.20 -35.73 -36.81
CA GLN A 151 15.94 -37.08 -37.32
C GLN A 151 16.16 -37.18 -38.84
N ARG A 152 15.69 -36.20 -39.61
CA ARG A 152 15.92 -36.15 -41.06
C ARG A 152 17.40 -36.04 -41.40
N PHE A 153 18.12 -35.19 -40.67
CA PHE A 153 19.55 -35.01 -40.87
C PHE A 153 20.34 -36.28 -40.50
N GLN A 154 19.99 -36.96 -39.41
CA GLN A 154 20.56 -38.25 -39.05
C GLN A 154 20.31 -39.32 -40.12
N THR A 155 19.10 -39.36 -40.66
CA THR A 155 18.75 -40.30 -41.74
C THR A 155 19.57 -40.00 -43.00
N MET A 156 19.65 -38.73 -43.41
CA MET A 156 20.45 -38.31 -44.55
C MET A 156 21.94 -38.68 -44.40
N LEU A 157 22.52 -38.45 -43.21
CA LEU A 157 23.91 -38.85 -42.95
C LEU A 157 24.08 -40.37 -42.99
N LYS A 158 23.10 -41.13 -42.49
CA LYS A 158 23.14 -42.59 -42.53
C LYS A 158 23.06 -43.11 -43.96
N ASP A 159 22.17 -42.55 -44.77
CA ASP A 159 22.06 -42.87 -46.20
C ASP A 159 23.37 -42.54 -46.94
N GLN A 160 24.01 -41.40 -46.63
CA GLN A 160 25.32 -41.06 -47.21
C GLN A 160 26.44 -42.03 -46.79
N ILE A 161 26.43 -42.50 -45.54
CA ILE A 161 27.38 -43.51 -45.07
C ILE A 161 27.14 -44.84 -45.78
N ASP A 162 25.89 -45.30 -45.86
CA ASP A 162 25.53 -46.56 -46.52
C ASP A 162 25.92 -46.55 -48.02
N ILE A 163 25.78 -45.41 -48.71
CA ILE A 163 26.25 -45.24 -50.09
C ILE A 163 27.77 -45.38 -50.18
N LEU A 164 28.52 -44.69 -49.32
CA LEU A 164 29.99 -44.76 -49.31
C LEU A 164 30.50 -46.18 -49.01
N ASP A 165 29.87 -46.88 -48.05
CA ASP A 165 30.22 -48.27 -47.73
C ASP A 165 29.88 -49.24 -48.88
N SER A 166 28.84 -48.95 -49.66
CA SER A 166 28.50 -49.73 -50.86
C SER A 166 29.45 -49.51 -52.04
N GLU A 167 30.07 -48.32 -52.14
CA GLU A 167 31.08 -48.01 -53.17
C GLU A 167 32.48 -48.52 -52.78
N LEU A 168 32.73 -48.80 -51.49
CA LEU A 168 34.02 -49.27 -50.99
C LEU A 168 34.22 -50.81 -51.03
N ASN A 169 33.13 -51.57 -51.17
CA ASN A 169 33.12 -53.05 -51.31
C ASN A 169 32.98 -53.48 -52.77
#